data_AF-A0AAT9WEK9-F1
#
_entry.id   AF-A0AAT9WEK9-F1
#
_cell.length_a   1.000
_cell.length_b   1.000
_cell.length_c   1.000
_cell.angle_alpha   90.00
_cell.angle_beta   90.00
_cell.angle_gamma   90.00
#
_symmetry.space_group_name_H-M   'P 1'
#
loop_
_entity.id
_entity.type
_entity.pdbx_description
1 polymer ?
#
loop_
_entity_poly.entity_id
_entity_poly.type
_entity_poly.pdbx_seq_one_letter_code
_entity_poly.pdbx_strand_id
1 'polypeptide(L)'
;MMPFLRISSHAAVALLAACAVFPAAAGQFFIDNRPVEISELSKNDVRQFLAEDWAKFDKYVKDARHFMTGKMERIEWDLQLTPPFPTTWPPQQHRSVTYYAYAEYQEATMHGIVASRSAPWAKVQLNEGMPATKTMLATAIGPVVHGEGGFLGISIESAARIKQIDTDGAALLPDFVSWQAIPDNKDQVQAIREYYCQWALRNLTAKLIKDNHRAFFDWLSCPARTIAPGLLYPLK
;
A
#
# COMPACT_ATOMS: atom_id res chain seq x y z
N MET A 1 80.54 -5.04 1.47
CA MET A 1 79.58 -5.92 2.18
C MET A 1 78.18 -5.52 1.75
N MET A 2 77.49 -6.39 1.01
CA MET A 2 76.03 -6.38 0.83
C MET A 2 75.33 -6.87 2.14
N PRO A 3 74.00 -7.02 2.21
CA PRO A 3 72.94 -5.99 2.13
C PRO A 3 71.93 -6.16 3.30
N PHE A 4 70.99 -5.24 3.52
CA PHE A 4 69.68 -5.59 4.10
C PHE A 4 68.59 -4.68 3.56
N LEU A 5 67.92 -5.16 2.51
CA LEU A 5 66.61 -4.69 2.07
C LEU A 5 65.55 -5.25 3.03
N ARG A 6 64.83 -4.37 3.73
CA ARG A 6 63.54 -4.71 4.33
C ARG A 6 62.44 -4.28 3.37
N ILE A 7 61.94 -5.24 2.60
CA ILE A 7 60.68 -5.12 1.88
C ILE A 7 59.58 -5.43 2.90
N SER A 8 58.91 -4.40 3.38
CA SER A 8 57.76 -4.55 4.27
C SER A 8 56.54 -4.87 3.42
N SER A 9 56.24 -6.16 3.30
CA SER A 9 54.99 -6.70 2.77
C SER A 9 53.80 -6.22 3.63
N HIS A 10 53.16 -5.13 3.22
CA HIS A 10 51.76 -4.86 3.57
C HIS A 10 50.96 -5.25 2.33
N ALA A 11 50.73 -6.56 2.16
CA ALA A 11 49.46 -7.14 2.56
C ALA A 11 48.32 -6.35 1.94
N ALA A 12 48.05 -6.72 0.69
CA ALA A 12 46.81 -6.47 0.00
C ALA A 12 45.64 -6.90 0.89
N VAL A 13 45.12 -5.95 1.68
CA VAL A 13 43.74 -6.03 2.13
C VAL A 13 42.92 -5.47 0.97
N ALA A 14 42.80 -6.29 -0.06
CA ALA A 14 41.66 -6.23 -0.95
C ALA A 14 40.45 -6.46 -0.03
N LEU A 15 39.83 -5.37 0.43
CA LEU A 15 38.46 -5.37 0.90
C LEU A 15 37.61 -5.78 -0.30
N LEU A 16 37.56 -7.09 -0.53
CA LEU A 16 36.37 -7.78 -1.01
C LEU A 16 35.31 -7.56 0.07
N ALA A 17 34.80 -6.33 0.16
CA ALA A 17 33.38 -6.14 0.39
C ALA A 17 32.71 -6.77 -0.83
N ALA A 18 32.63 -8.10 -0.80
CA ALA A 18 31.63 -8.82 -1.54
C ALA A 18 30.31 -8.28 -1.00
N CYS A 19 29.85 -7.19 -1.61
CA CYS A 19 28.43 -7.05 -1.88
C CYS A 19 28.06 -8.41 -2.45
N ALA A 20 27.43 -9.24 -1.63
CA ALA A 20 26.68 -10.37 -2.12
C ALA A 20 25.63 -9.73 -3.01
N VAL A 21 25.99 -9.54 -4.28
CA VAL A 21 25.07 -9.24 -5.35
C VAL A 21 24.26 -10.52 -5.41
N PHE A 22 23.19 -10.56 -4.60
CA PHE A 22 22.12 -11.52 -4.81
C PHE A 22 21.83 -11.42 -6.30
N PRO A 23 21.96 -12.50 -7.08
CA PRO A 23 21.54 -12.46 -8.47
C PRO A 23 20.11 -11.94 -8.43
N ALA A 24 19.89 -10.75 -8.98
CA ALA A 24 18.58 -10.13 -8.99
C ALA A 24 17.66 -11.11 -9.72
N ALA A 25 16.91 -11.88 -8.94
CA ALA A 25 15.97 -12.84 -9.47
C ALA A 25 14.82 -12.03 -10.06
N ALA A 26 14.88 -11.84 -11.38
CA ALA A 26 13.81 -11.17 -12.11
C ALA A 26 12.49 -11.90 -11.80
N GLY A 27 11.43 -11.14 -11.55
CA GLY A 27 10.14 -11.69 -11.14
C GLY A 27 9.91 -11.79 -9.64
N GLN A 28 10.89 -11.43 -8.80
CA GLN A 28 10.77 -11.58 -7.35
C GLN A 28 10.98 -10.27 -6.59
N PHE A 29 10.25 -10.12 -5.49
CA PHE A 29 10.57 -9.17 -4.41
C PHE A 29 11.23 -9.91 -3.24
N PHE A 30 12.06 -9.23 -2.47
CA PHE A 30 12.68 -9.81 -1.28
C PHE A 30 12.12 -9.14 -0.02
N ILE A 31 11.26 -9.83 0.73
CA ILE A 31 10.66 -9.32 1.97
C ILE A 31 11.27 -10.09 3.14
N ASP A 32 11.96 -9.40 4.05
CA ASP A 32 12.68 -10.03 5.17
C ASP A 32 13.66 -11.13 4.71
N ASN A 33 14.44 -10.83 3.66
CA ASN A 33 15.35 -11.77 2.97
C ASN A 33 14.68 -13.03 2.38
N ARG A 34 13.34 -13.11 2.37
CA ARG A 34 12.58 -14.17 1.70
C ARG A 34 12.18 -13.70 0.30
N PRO A 35 12.50 -14.48 -0.76
CA PRO A 35 11.98 -14.21 -2.10
C PRO A 35 10.47 -14.48 -2.14
N VAL A 36 9.74 -13.58 -2.78
CA VAL A 36 8.30 -13.66 -3.04
C VAL A 36 8.09 -13.38 -4.52
N GLU A 37 7.48 -14.32 -5.23
CA GLU A 37 7.10 -14.11 -6.63
C GLU A 37 6.14 -12.91 -6.72
N ILE A 38 6.37 -12.03 -7.70
CA ILE A 38 5.59 -10.80 -7.84
C ILE A 38 4.09 -11.11 -8.00
N SER A 39 3.74 -12.19 -8.72
CA SER A 39 2.37 -12.67 -8.91
C SER A 39 1.75 -13.32 -7.66
N GLU A 40 2.54 -13.61 -6.64
CA GLU A 40 2.07 -14.21 -5.38
C GLU A 40 2.09 -13.20 -4.23
N LEU A 41 2.54 -11.97 -4.48
CA LEU A 41 2.63 -10.93 -3.47
C LEU A 41 1.26 -10.65 -2.84
N SER A 42 1.16 -10.91 -1.54
CA SER A 42 -0.04 -10.62 -0.78
C SER A 42 0.16 -9.43 0.17
N LYS A 43 -0.93 -8.78 0.56
CA LYS A 43 -0.90 -7.79 1.66
C LYS A 43 -0.45 -8.42 2.98
N ASN A 44 -0.59 -9.74 3.16
CA ASN A 44 -0.16 -10.42 4.38
C ASN A 44 1.36 -10.47 4.50
N ASP A 45 2.09 -10.62 3.39
CA ASP A 45 3.56 -10.59 3.39
C ASP A 45 4.07 -9.24 3.90
N VAL A 46 3.49 -8.15 3.41
CA VAL A 46 3.82 -6.79 3.82
C VAL A 46 3.38 -6.52 5.26
N ARG A 47 2.22 -7.05 5.68
CA ARG A 47 1.74 -6.93 7.06
C ARG A 47 2.68 -7.63 8.03
N GLN A 48 3.15 -8.83 7.70
CA GLN A 48 4.12 -9.56 8.51
C GLN A 48 5.45 -8.81 8.60
N PHE A 49 5.91 -8.22 7.48
CA PHE A 49 7.12 -7.39 7.45
C PHE A 49 7.07 -6.17 8.38
N LEU A 50 5.86 -5.65 8.62
CA LEU A 50 5.62 -4.52 9.52
C LEU A 50 5.17 -4.92 10.93
N ALA A 51 5.04 -6.22 11.23
CA ALA A 51 4.41 -6.68 12.47
C ALA A 51 5.15 -6.20 13.73
N GLU A 52 6.49 -6.26 13.72
CA GLU A 52 7.28 -5.79 14.85
C GLU A 52 7.19 -4.28 15.05
N ASP A 53 7.22 -3.51 13.95
CA ASP A 53 7.09 -2.06 14.01
C ASP A 53 5.71 -1.68 14.53
N TRP A 54 4.66 -2.35 14.03
CA TRP A 54 3.28 -2.16 14.48
C TRP A 54 3.10 -2.49 15.96
N ALA A 55 3.71 -3.56 16.46
CA ALA A 55 3.64 -3.94 17.87
C ALA A 55 4.23 -2.84 18.78
N LYS A 56 5.33 -2.21 18.34
CA LYS A 56 6.03 -1.12 19.06
C LYS A 56 5.42 0.26 18.82
N PHE A 57 4.62 0.42 17.78
CA PHE A 57 4.03 1.70 17.39
C PHE A 57 3.06 2.23 18.45
N ASP A 58 3.18 3.51 18.80
CA ASP A 58 2.30 4.14 19.80
C ASP A 58 0.90 4.41 19.22
N LYS A 59 -0.13 3.90 19.91
CA LYS A 59 -1.54 3.92 19.50
C LYS A 59 -2.36 4.84 20.41
N TYR A 60 -1.79 5.98 20.78
CA TYR A 60 -2.20 6.85 21.90
C TYR A 60 -3.67 7.28 21.93
N VAL A 61 -4.40 7.25 20.81
CA VAL A 61 -5.88 7.37 20.80
C VAL A 61 -6.49 6.05 21.31
N LYS A 62 -6.43 5.85 22.64
CA LYS A 62 -6.83 4.59 23.29
C LYS A 62 -8.31 4.54 23.60
N ASP A 63 -8.99 5.67 23.80
CA ASP A 63 -10.41 5.69 24.17
C ASP A 63 -11.21 6.62 23.25
N ALA A 64 -12.37 6.15 22.79
CA ALA A 64 -13.39 6.95 22.11
C ALA A 64 -14.68 6.94 22.93
N ARG A 65 -15.46 8.02 22.81
CA ARG A 65 -16.78 8.07 23.44
C ARG A 65 -17.77 7.28 22.58
N HIS A 66 -18.20 6.13 23.06
CA HIS A 66 -19.22 5.31 22.40
C HIS A 66 -20.51 6.11 22.21
N PHE A 67 -20.94 6.24 20.96
CA PHE A 67 -22.00 7.16 20.57
C PHE A 67 -23.33 6.90 21.31
N MET A 68 -23.72 5.63 21.47
CA MET A 68 -25.02 5.27 22.06
C MET A 68 -25.06 5.41 23.59
N THR A 69 -23.94 5.12 24.25
CA THR A 69 -23.88 4.96 25.71
C THR A 69 -23.21 6.16 26.36
N GLY A 70 -22.51 6.98 25.58
CA GLY A 70 -21.67 8.07 26.05
C GLY A 70 -20.46 7.62 26.87
N LYS A 71 -20.21 6.31 26.99
CA LYS A 71 -19.10 5.73 27.76
C LYS A 71 -17.81 5.80 26.96
N MET A 72 -16.68 5.94 27.65
CA MET A 72 -15.37 5.79 27.01
C MET A 72 -15.10 4.30 26.80
N GLU A 73 -14.87 3.90 25.57
CA GLU A 73 -14.51 2.54 25.19
C GLU A 73 -13.14 2.51 24.55
N ARG A 74 -12.40 1.44 24.83
CA ARG A 74 -11.05 1.28 24.32
C ARG A 74 -11.11 1.00 22.82
N ILE A 75 -10.38 1.80 22.05
CA ILE A 75 -10.21 1.63 20.63
C ILE A 75 -9.11 0.61 20.38
N GLU A 76 -9.43 -0.42 19.60
CA GLU A 76 -8.45 -1.34 19.05
C GLU A 76 -8.14 -0.91 17.62
N TRP A 77 -6.97 -0.31 17.45
CA TRP A 77 -6.46 0.02 16.13
C TRP A 77 -5.92 -1.24 15.45
N ASP A 78 -6.27 -1.40 14.18
CA ASP A 78 -5.78 -2.45 13.29
C ASP A 78 -4.83 -1.89 12.23
N LEU A 79 -3.83 -2.70 11.87
CA LEU A 79 -2.92 -2.40 10.77
C LEU A 79 -3.62 -2.62 9.42
N GLN A 80 -3.76 -1.54 8.66
CA GLN A 80 -4.25 -1.55 7.29
C GLN A 80 -3.19 -1.13 6.28
N LEU A 81 -3.32 -1.64 5.06
CA LEU A 81 -2.42 -1.37 3.95
C LEU A 81 -3.21 -0.88 2.75
N THR A 82 -2.66 0.14 2.09
CA THR A 82 -3.13 0.55 0.76
C THR A 82 -3.01 -0.61 -0.24
N PRO A 83 -3.72 -0.56 -1.38
CA PRO A 83 -3.30 -1.30 -2.56
C PRO A 83 -1.84 -0.97 -2.95
N PRO A 84 -1.18 -1.82 -3.76
CA PRO A 84 0.19 -1.57 -4.22
C PRO A 84 0.26 -0.41 -5.22
N PHE A 85 0.77 0.74 -4.79
CA PHE A 85 0.96 1.86 -5.72
C PHE A 85 2.26 1.71 -6.51
N PRO A 86 2.26 1.89 -7.84
CA PRO A 86 3.49 1.85 -8.61
C PRO A 86 4.41 3.00 -8.20
N THR A 87 5.70 2.72 -8.00
CA THR A 87 6.68 3.74 -7.61
C THR A 87 6.99 4.71 -8.76
N THR A 88 6.85 4.24 -10.00
CA THR A 88 6.99 5.02 -11.23
C THR A 88 5.80 4.74 -12.15
N TRP A 89 5.37 5.75 -12.92
CA TRP A 89 4.28 5.58 -13.89
C TRP A 89 4.59 6.34 -15.19
N PRO A 90 4.36 5.77 -16.39
CA PRO A 90 3.80 4.44 -16.68
C PRO A 90 4.68 3.28 -16.18
N PRO A 91 4.16 2.03 -16.16
CA PRO A 91 4.94 0.88 -15.75
C PRO A 91 6.25 0.77 -16.56
N GLN A 92 7.31 0.30 -15.92
CA GLN A 92 8.64 0.17 -16.50
C GLN A 92 9.10 -1.30 -16.48
N GLN A 93 10.21 -1.58 -17.17
CA GLN A 93 10.79 -2.93 -17.21
C GLN A 93 11.14 -3.48 -15.82
N HIS A 94 11.62 -2.61 -14.91
CA HIS A 94 11.87 -2.96 -13.51
C HIS A 94 10.63 -2.66 -12.67
N ARG A 95 10.09 -3.70 -12.04
CA ARG A 95 8.86 -3.59 -11.25
C ARG A 95 9.16 -3.03 -9.87
N SER A 96 8.39 -2.02 -9.48
CA SER A 96 8.52 -1.38 -8.17
C SER A 96 7.16 -0.90 -7.69
N VAL A 97 6.82 -1.26 -6.46
CA VAL A 97 5.58 -0.86 -5.81
C VAL A 97 5.81 -0.37 -4.39
N THR A 98 4.89 0.47 -3.94
CA THR A 98 4.88 1.10 -2.64
C THR A 98 3.56 0.79 -1.95
N TYR A 99 3.65 0.31 -0.71
CA TYR A 99 2.53 0.20 0.22
C TYR A 99 2.65 1.28 1.27
N TYR A 100 1.52 1.86 1.67
CA TYR A 100 1.44 2.72 2.84
C TYR A 100 0.66 2.00 3.93
N ALA A 101 1.23 1.99 5.12
CA ALA A 101 0.59 1.48 6.31
C ALA A 101 -0.14 2.61 7.03
N TYR A 102 -1.39 2.39 7.36
CA TYR A 102 -2.21 3.26 8.19
C TYR A 102 -2.94 2.42 9.24
N ALA A 103 -3.51 3.08 10.24
CA ALA A 103 -4.32 2.44 11.25
C ALA A 103 -5.81 2.65 10.95
N GLU A 104 -6.63 1.65 11.20
CA GLU A 104 -8.09 1.74 11.14
C GLU A 104 -8.70 1.14 12.39
N TYR A 105 -9.82 1.67 12.85
CA TYR A 105 -10.70 0.99 13.79
C TYR A 105 -12.15 1.21 13.35
N GLN A 106 -13.06 0.36 13.83
CA GLN A 106 -14.48 0.44 13.50
C GLN A 106 -15.32 0.74 14.73
N GLU A 107 -16.20 1.72 14.62
CA GLU A 107 -17.18 2.08 15.65
C GLU A 107 -18.59 1.74 15.14
N ALA A 108 -19.38 1.05 15.97
CA ALA A 108 -20.79 0.85 15.69
C ALA A 108 -21.59 2.11 16.06
N THR A 109 -22.35 2.65 15.11
CA THR A 109 -23.24 3.80 15.32
C THR A 109 -24.70 3.43 15.05
N MET A 110 -25.64 4.32 15.37
CA MET A 110 -27.07 4.14 15.05
C MET A 110 -27.34 3.91 13.55
N HIS A 111 -26.42 4.34 12.70
CA HIS A 111 -26.55 4.33 11.25
C HIS A 111 -25.64 3.31 10.57
N GLY A 112 -25.03 2.41 11.34
CA GLY A 112 -24.11 1.38 10.86
C GLY A 112 -22.68 1.57 11.37
N ILE A 113 -21.75 0.83 10.77
CA ILE A 113 -20.33 0.85 11.14
C ILE A 113 -19.66 2.07 10.52
N VAL A 114 -18.88 2.80 11.31
CA VAL A 114 -18.00 3.88 10.86
C VAL A 114 -16.56 3.39 11.00
N ALA A 115 -15.80 3.40 9.89
CA ALA A 115 -14.37 3.10 9.91
C ALA A 115 -13.58 4.40 10.07
N SER A 116 -12.91 4.56 11.20
CA SER A 116 -12.01 5.67 11.50
C SER A 116 -10.58 5.31 11.16
N ARG A 117 -9.86 6.22 10.48
CA ARG A 117 -8.52 5.97 9.93
C ARG A 117 -7.51 7.03 10.36
N SER A 118 -6.27 6.61 10.56
CA SER A 118 -5.12 7.50 10.74
C SER A 118 -4.53 7.95 9.40
N ALA A 119 -3.65 8.95 9.44
CA ALA A 119 -2.71 9.18 8.35
C ALA A 119 -1.75 7.98 8.21
N PRO A 120 -1.11 7.79 7.04
CA PRO A 120 -0.03 6.83 6.88
C PRO A 120 1.08 7.03 7.91
N TRP A 121 1.51 5.93 8.54
CA TRP A 121 2.58 5.93 9.53
C TRP A 121 3.85 5.24 9.06
N ALA A 122 3.77 4.39 8.04
CA ALA A 122 4.94 3.81 7.37
C ALA A 122 4.71 3.67 5.86
N LYS A 123 5.83 3.59 5.15
CA LYS A 123 5.93 3.30 3.73
C LYS A 123 6.81 2.07 3.54
N VAL A 124 6.34 1.08 2.79
CA VAL A 124 7.14 -0.09 2.36
C VAL A 124 7.30 -0.02 0.86
N GLN A 125 8.54 0.03 0.38
CA GLN A 125 8.86 -0.02 -1.05
C GLN A 125 9.48 -1.37 -1.38
N LEU A 126 8.89 -2.03 -2.36
CA LEU A 126 9.34 -3.29 -2.93
C LEU A 126 9.88 -3.01 -4.32
N ASN A 127 11.13 -3.40 -4.58
CA ASN A 127 11.74 -3.28 -5.88
C ASN A 127 12.20 -4.65 -6.33
N GLU A 128 11.98 -4.98 -7.59
CA GLU A 128 12.35 -6.26 -8.17
C GLU A 128 13.83 -6.55 -7.97
N GLY A 129 14.14 -7.74 -7.46
CA GLY A 129 15.52 -8.16 -7.20
C GLY A 129 16.21 -7.48 -6.02
N MET A 130 15.54 -6.58 -5.28
CA MET A 130 16.12 -5.88 -4.13
C MET A 130 15.35 -6.14 -2.83
N PRO A 131 16.04 -6.06 -1.67
CA PRO A 131 15.38 -6.10 -0.38
C PRO A 131 14.32 -5.02 -0.22
N ALA A 132 13.20 -5.38 0.39
CA ALA A 132 12.14 -4.48 0.79
C ALA A 132 12.71 -3.40 1.71
N THR A 133 12.36 -2.14 1.43
CA THR A 133 12.75 -1.01 2.26
C THR A 133 11.52 -0.50 3.01
N LYS A 134 11.68 -0.19 4.30
CA LYS A 134 10.65 0.45 5.11
C LYS A 134 11.10 1.84 5.56
N THR A 135 10.20 2.80 5.51
CA THR A 135 10.40 4.16 6.01
C THR A 135 9.29 4.48 6.99
N MET A 136 9.66 4.83 8.23
CA MET A 136 8.71 5.34 9.22
C MET A 136 8.38 6.79 8.89
N LEU A 137 7.09 7.08 8.68
CA LEU A 137 6.57 8.41 8.38
C LEU A 137 6.15 9.14 9.67
N ALA A 138 5.79 8.37 10.69
CA ALA A 138 5.45 8.84 12.03
C ALA A 138 5.97 7.86 13.07
N THR A 139 5.96 8.28 14.34
CA THR A 139 6.32 7.44 15.50
C THR A 139 5.11 7.10 16.40
N ALA A 140 3.97 7.75 16.17
CA ALA A 140 2.71 7.52 16.89
C ALA A 140 1.49 7.75 15.98
N ILE A 141 0.36 7.11 16.31
CA ILE A 141 -0.94 7.40 15.72
C ILE A 141 -1.36 8.81 16.15
N GLY A 142 -1.46 9.71 15.17
CA GLY A 142 -2.05 11.03 15.34
C GLY A 142 -3.59 10.99 15.43
N PRO A 143 -4.26 12.15 15.43
CA PRO A 143 -5.73 12.18 15.41
C PRO A 143 -6.29 11.48 14.17
N VAL A 144 -7.53 10.99 14.28
CA VAL A 144 -8.30 10.46 13.15
C VAL A 144 -8.34 11.51 12.04
N VAL A 145 -7.90 11.14 10.84
CA VAL A 145 -7.91 12.03 9.68
C VAL A 145 -9.12 11.79 8.77
N HIS A 146 -9.80 10.65 8.96
CA HIS A 146 -10.96 10.29 8.17
C HIS A 146 -11.87 9.31 8.92
N GLY A 147 -13.18 9.57 8.94
CA GLY A 147 -14.21 8.58 9.23
C GLY A 147 -15.00 8.25 7.96
N GLU A 148 -15.03 6.98 7.56
CA GLU A 148 -15.94 6.45 6.53
C GLU A 148 -17.16 5.88 7.25
N GLY A 149 -18.26 6.63 7.26
CA GLY A 149 -19.51 6.15 7.83
C GLY A 149 -20.26 5.20 6.92
N GLY A 150 -21.03 4.28 7.54
CA GLY A 150 -21.98 3.43 6.85
C GLY A 150 -22.77 4.23 5.84
N PHE A 151 -22.79 3.75 4.60
CA PHE A 151 -23.43 4.40 3.46
C PHE A 151 -24.94 4.52 3.69
N LEU A 152 -25.37 5.59 4.36
CA LEU A 152 -26.78 5.92 4.51
C LEU A 152 -27.39 6.12 3.11
N GLY A 153 -28.19 5.16 2.67
CA GLY A 153 -29.01 5.26 1.47
C GLY A 153 -28.37 4.80 0.15
N ILE A 154 -27.35 3.95 0.15
CA ILE A 154 -26.95 3.28 -1.11
C ILE A 154 -27.99 2.22 -1.50
N SER A 155 -28.30 2.14 -2.79
CA SER A 155 -29.17 1.08 -3.30
C SER A 155 -28.47 -0.28 -3.22
N ILE A 156 -29.23 -1.38 -3.21
CA ILE A 156 -28.69 -2.75 -3.20
C ILE A 156 -27.80 -2.97 -4.43
N GLU A 157 -28.22 -2.46 -5.58
CA GLU A 157 -27.47 -2.55 -6.84
C GLU A 157 -26.14 -1.80 -6.74
N SER A 158 -26.12 -0.63 -6.09
CA SER A 158 -24.90 0.15 -5.88
C SER A 158 -23.95 -0.56 -4.91
N ALA A 159 -24.48 -1.13 -3.83
CA ALA A 159 -23.68 -1.94 -2.89
C ALA A 159 -23.09 -3.18 -3.58
N ALA A 160 -23.88 -3.88 -4.39
CA ALA A 160 -23.44 -5.02 -5.18
C ALA A 160 -22.35 -4.63 -6.18
N ARG A 161 -22.50 -3.48 -6.86
CA ARG A 161 -21.48 -2.98 -7.80
C ARG A 161 -20.18 -2.62 -7.10
N ILE A 162 -20.23 -1.96 -5.94
CA ILE A 162 -19.02 -1.65 -5.16
C ILE A 162 -18.31 -2.95 -4.77
N LYS A 163 -19.05 -3.94 -4.27
CA LYS A 163 -18.49 -5.25 -3.92
C LYS A 163 -17.86 -5.94 -5.14
N GLN A 164 -18.50 -5.84 -6.31
CA GLN A 164 -17.97 -6.37 -7.55
C GLN A 164 -16.65 -5.68 -7.92
N ILE A 165 -16.60 -4.34 -7.93
CA ILE A 165 -15.38 -3.57 -8.22
C ILE A 165 -14.25 -3.98 -7.27
N ASP A 166 -14.53 -4.09 -5.97
CA ASP A 166 -13.56 -4.51 -4.97
C ASP A 166 -13.04 -5.94 -5.23
N THR A 167 -13.92 -6.86 -5.65
CA THR A 167 -13.59 -8.26 -5.95
C THR A 167 -12.77 -8.40 -7.23
N ASP A 168 -13.26 -7.81 -8.32
CA ASP A 168 -12.65 -7.88 -9.64
C ASP A 168 -11.27 -7.20 -9.62
N GLY A 169 -11.18 -6.02 -8.98
CA GLY A 169 -9.92 -5.31 -8.80
C GLY A 169 -8.91 -6.08 -7.96
N ALA A 170 -9.33 -6.63 -6.82
CA ALA A 170 -8.44 -7.42 -5.95
C ALA A 170 -7.88 -8.67 -6.67
N ALA A 171 -8.69 -9.33 -7.50
CA ALA A 171 -8.25 -10.48 -8.29
C ALA A 171 -7.18 -10.10 -9.34
N LEU A 172 -7.22 -8.87 -9.86
CA LEU A 172 -6.29 -8.38 -10.87
C LEU A 172 -5.05 -7.69 -10.30
N LEU A 173 -5.00 -7.42 -8.99
CA LEU A 173 -3.84 -6.76 -8.36
C LEU A 173 -2.51 -7.50 -8.59
N PRO A 174 -2.42 -8.84 -8.48
CA PRO A 174 -1.15 -9.53 -8.72
C PRO A 174 -0.62 -9.32 -10.14
N ASP A 175 -1.51 -9.40 -11.14
CA ASP A 175 -1.17 -9.11 -12.54
C ASP A 175 -0.77 -7.65 -12.72
N PHE A 176 -1.51 -6.71 -12.13
CA PHE A 176 -1.22 -5.28 -12.19
C PHE A 176 0.18 -4.94 -11.68
N VAL A 177 0.62 -5.55 -10.57
CA VAL A 177 1.98 -5.34 -10.03
C VAL A 177 3.06 -5.89 -10.96
N SER A 178 2.71 -6.85 -11.82
CA SER A 178 3.61 -7.43 -12.81
C SER A 178 3.71 -6.64 -14.12
N TRP A 179 2.86 -5.63 -14.34
CA TRP A 179 2.85 -4.86 -15.59
C TRP A 179 4.19 -4.17 -15.83
N GLN A 180 4.77 -4.41 -17.01
CA GLN A 180 5.96 -3.69 -17.51
C GLN A 180 5.60 -2.63 -18.55
N ALA A 181 4.37 -2.68 -19.05
CA ALA A 181 3.71 -1.68 -19.88
C ALA A 181 2.20 -1.74 -19.59
N ILE A 182 1.45 -0.72 -20.00
CA ILE A 182 -0.02 -0.76 -19.91
C ILE A 182 -0.51 -1.82 -20.92
N PRO A 183 -1.28 -2.84 -20.51
CA PRO A 183 -1.73 -3.88 -21.42
C PRO A 183 -2.80 -3.34 -22.39
N ASP A 184 -2.88 -3.95 -23.57
CA ASP A 184 -3.91 -3.63 -24.58
C ASP A 184 -5.32 -4.09 -24.16
N ASN A 185 -5.42 -4.98 -23.17
CA ASN A 185 -6.68 -5.45 -22.63
C ASN A 185 -7.39 -4.31 -21.87
N LYS A 186 -8.31 -3.63 -22.57
CA LYS A 186 -9.06 -2.50 -22.05
C LYS A 186 -9.90 -2.84 -20.82
N ASP A 187 -10.43 -4.06 -20.73
CA ASP A 187 -11.27 -4.46 -19.60
C ASP A 187 -10.44 -4.63 -18.34
N GLN A 188 -9.25 -5.23 -18.44
CA GLN A 188 -8.30 -5.34 -17.34
C GLN A 188 -7.85 -3.96 -16.86
N VAL A 189 -7.51 -3.06 -17.79
CA VAL A 189 -7.15 -1.67 -17.48
C VAL A 189 -8.28 -0.95 -16.77
N GLN A 190 -9.51 -1.08 -17.28
CA GLN A 190 -10.68 -0.43 -16.72
C GLN A 190 -10.98 -0.94 -15.30
N ALA A 191 -10.93 -2.25 -15.07
CA ALA A 191 -11.17 -2.84 -13.75
C ALA A 191 -10.17 -2.35 -12.69
N ILE A 192 -8.87 -2.26 -13.04
CA ILE A 192 -7.86 -1.67 -12.16
C ILE A 192 -8.15 -0.20 -11.87
N ARG A 193 -8.50 0.60 -12.89
CA ARG A 193 -8.84 2.01 -12.70
C ARG A 193 -10.04 2.17 -11.77
N GLU A 194 -11.11 1.43 -12.00
CA GLU A 194 -12.31 1.45 -11.15
C GLU A 194 -11.99 1.07 -9.71
N TYR A 195 -11.18 0.03 -9.50
CA TYR A 195 -10.74 -0.40 -8.18
C TYR A 195 -10.00 0.71 -7.42
N TYR A 196 -8.97 1.31 -8.04
CA TYR A 196 -8.20 2.38 -7.40
C TYR A 196 -9.04 3.63 -7.16
N CYS A 197 -9.93 3.98 -8.10
CA CYS A 197 -10.82 5.13 -7.93
C CYS A 197 -11.83 4.89 -6.81
N GLN A 198 -12.44 3.70 -6.74
CA GLN A 198 -13.36 3.34 -5.67
C GLN A 198 -12.66 3.35 -4.31
N TRP A 199 -11.44 2.80 -4.24
CA TRP A 199 -10.61 2.86 -3.04
C TRP A 199 -10.29 4.30 -2.63
N ALA A 200 -9.88 5.15 -3.59
CA ALA A 200 -9.52 6.55 -3.33
C ALA A 200 -10.70 7.42 -2.91
N LEU A 201 -11.91 7.12 -3.40
CA LEU A 201 -13.14 7.78 -2.97
C LEU A 201 -13.46 7.47 -1.50
N ARG A 202 -13.22 6.23 -1.08
CA ARG A 202 -13.51 5.73 0.27
C ARG A 202 -12.39 5.98 1.26
N ASN A 203 -11.17 6.26 0.81
CA ASN A 203 -10.01 6.38 1.70
C ASN A 203 -9.23 7.68 1.44
N LEU A 204 -9.36 8.65 2.37
CA LEU A 204 -8.61 9.92 2.30
C LEU A 204 -7.08 9.74 2.33
N THR A 205 -6.57 8.56 2.69
CA THR A 205 -5.15 8.22 2.49
C THR A 205 -4.70 8.47 1.05
N ALA A 206 -5.59 8.26 0.07
CA ALA A 206 -5.30 8.56 -1.34
C ALA A 206 -4.88 10.02 -1.55
N LYS A 207 -5.48 10.98 -0.84
CA LYS A 207 -5.08 12.40 -0.92
C LYS A 207 -3.71 12.64 -0.31
N LEU A 208 -3.40 11.96 0.80
CA LEU A 208 -2.13 12.12 1.52
C LEU A 208 -0.94 11.53 0.77
N ILE A 209 -1.16 10.54 -0.10
CA ILE A 209 -0.11 9.91 -0.91
C ILE A 209 -0.12 10.37 -2.37
N LYS A 210 -1.06 11.24 -2.76
CA LYS A 210 -1.28 11.63 -4.17
C LYS A 210 -0.02 12.20 -4.80
N ASP A 211 0.67 13.09 -4.09
CA ASP A 211 1.83 13.78 -4.63
C ASP A 211 3.00 12.83 -4.91
N ASN A 212 3.13 11.75 -4.12
CA ASN A 212 4.14 10.70 -4.35
C ASN A 212 3.83 9.83 -5.58
N HIS A 213 2.57 9.79 -6.02
CA HIS A 213 2.09 8.95 -7.13
C HIS A 213 1.35 9.76 -8.19
N ARG A 214 1.74 11.02 -8.39
CA ARG A 214 0.98 11.98 -9.21
C ARG A 214 0.67 11.46 -10.61
N ALA A 215 1.68 10.96 -11.32
CA ALA A 215 1.52 10.44 -12.68
C ALA A 215 0.52 9.27 -12.75
N PHE A 216 0.50 8.40 -11.74
CA PHE A 216 -0.47 7.32 -11.63
C PHE A 216 -1.88 7.84 -11.37
N PHE A 217 -2.05 8.77 -10.42
CA PHE A 217 -3.36 9.38 -10.15
C PHE A 217 -3.91 10.19 -11.33
N ASP A 218 -3.04 10.86 -12.08
CA ASP A 218 -3.41 11.57 -13.31
C ASP A 218 -3.88 10.57 -14.38
N TRP A 219 -3.19 9.43 -14.54
CA TRP A 219 -3.63 8.35 -15.44
C TRP A 219 -4.95 7.71 -15.02
N LEU A 220 -5.15 7.48 -13.72
CA LEU A 220 -6.44 6.98 -13.21
C LEU A 220 -7.58 7.90 -13.64
N SER A 221 -7.33 9.24 -13.65
CA SER A 221 -8.30 10.27 -14.02
C SER A 221 -9.66 10.03 -13.36
N CYS A 222 -9.64 9.68 -12.06
CA CYS A 222 -10.85 9.33 -11.34
C CYS A 222 -11.87 10.46 -11.43
N PRO A 223 -13.14 10.17 -11.73
CA PRO A 223 -14.15 11.20 -11.82
C PRO A 223 -14.28 11.90 -10.46
N ALA A 224 -14.42 13.23 -10.49
CA ALA A 224 -14.52 14.03 -9.28
C ALA A 224 -15.82 13.68 -8.53
N ARG A 225 -15.72 12.86 -7.48
CA ARG A 225 -16.82 12.50 -6.56
C ARG A 225 -18.17 12.27 -7.28
N THR A 226 -18.22 11.45 -8.32
CA THR A 226 -19.47 10.75 -8.63
C THR A 226 -19.54 9.53 -7.73
N ILE A 227 -20.28 9.73 -6.65
CA ILE A 227 -21.09 8.75 -5.92
C ILE A 227 -21.49 7.60 -6.86
N ALA A 228 -21.55 6.36 -6.39
CA ALA A 228 -22.30 5.33 -7.11
C ALA A 228 -23.74 5.84 -7.32
N PRO A 229 -24.13 6.18 -8.56
CA PRO A 229 -25.08 5.32 -9.23
C PRO A 229 -24.68 5.14 -10.70
N GLY A 230 -24.71 3.90 -11.19
CA GLY A 230 -24.68 3.53 -12.61
C GLY A 230 -23.99 4.50 -13.57
N LEU A 231 -22.71 4.28 -13.85
CA LEU A 231 -22.07 4.81 -15.06
C LEU A 231 -21.51 3.56 -15.75
N LEU A 232 -22.14 3.03 -16.80
CA LEU A 232 -22.46 3.69 -18.06
C LEU A 232 -23.78 3.17 -18.65
N TYR A 233 -24.75 4.05 -18.92
CA TYR A 233 -25.67 3.88 -20.05
C TYR A 233 -25.68 5.18 -20.87
N PRO A 234 -25.56 5.12 -22.21
CA PRO A 234 -25.62 6.30 -23.05
C PRO A 234 -27.07 6.80 -23.14
N LEU A 235 -27.28 8.11 -22.97
CA LEU A 235 -28.55 8.74 -23.30
C LEU A 235 -28.68 8.79 -24.84
N LYS A 236 -29.71 8.11 -25.36
CA LYS A 236 -30.39 8.46 -26.61
C LYS A 236 -31.64 9.26 -26.28
#